data_AF-A0A820NV49-F1
#
_entry.id   AF-A0A820NV49-F1
#
_cell.length_a   1.000
_cell.length_b   1.000
_cell.length_c   1.000
_cell.angle_alpha   90.00
_cell.angle_beta   90.00
_cell.angle_gamma   90.00
#
_symmetry.space_group_name_H-M   'P 1'
#
loop_
_entity.id
_entity.type
_entity.pdbx_description
1 polymer ?
#
loop_
_entity_poly.entity_id
_entity_poly.type
_entity_poly.pdbx_seq_one_letter_code
_entity_poly.pdbx_strand_id
1 'polypeptide(L)'
;MAANLNSVRDNINQIETCFDKLCNEVILNLNEFGDYIKSTKDLCNQVQEMIKILENEVVHVSNEEKEWKDIKGKLATTSIKDKVLLDVGGEKFSTSIETLTREKIRSLSYSSHNNGTLKEILMIKFNQHWKLIYKTPHDDFDAKTFHSRCDNQGPTMTIILSNNNYLFGDFTAIPWTSDNSNKSDTTAFLFTLTNL
;
A
#
# COMPACT_ATOMS: atom_id res chain seq x y z
N MET A 1 -8.83 -72.40 -23.98
CA MET A 1 -9.41 -71.85 -22.73
C MET A 1 -8.47 -70.84 -22.06
N ALA A 2 -7.19 -71.15 -21.86
CA ALA A 2 -6.21 -70.26 -21.22
C ALA A 2 -5.98 -68.90 -21.92
N ALA A 3 -5.92 -68.86 -23.26
CA ALA A 3 -5.72 -67.61 -24.01
C ALA A 3 -6.88 -66.60 -23.83
N ASN A 4 -8.11 -67.09 -23.62
CA ASN A 4 -9.28 -66.24 -23.42
C ASN A 4 -9.31 -65.63 -22.00
N LEU A 5 -8.82 -66.38 -21.01
CA LEU A 5 -8.66 -65.90 -19.63
C LEU A 5 -7.60 -64.79 -19.50
N ASN A 6 -6.49 -64.91 -20.23
CA ASN A 6 -5.44 -63.87 -20.24
C ASN A 6 -5.96 -62.57 -20.85
N SER A 7 -6.69 -62.63 -21.97
CA SER A 7 -7.28 -61.44 -22.59
C SER A 7 -8.31 -60.75 -21.69
N VAL A 8 -9.14 -61.52 -20.96
CA VAL A 8 -10.07 -60.94 -19.98
C VAL A 8 -9.32 -60.25 -18.84
N ARG A 9 -8.22 -60.86 -18.35
CA ARG A 9 -7.37 -60.26 -17.30
C ARG A 9 -6.74 -58.95 -17.77
N ASP A 10 -6.25 -58.90 -18.99
CA ASP A 10 -5.64 -57.69 -19.56
C ASP A 10 -6.66 -56.55 -19.69
N ASN A 11 -7.90 -56.87 -20.10
CA ASN A 11 -8.99 -55.90 -20.14
C ASN A 11 -9.35 -55.37 -18.75
N ILE A 12 -9.38 -56.23 -17.72
CA ILE A 12 -9.62 -55.82 -16.34
C ILE A 12 -8.52 -54.86 -15.87
N ASN A 13 -7.25 -55.19 -16.09
CA ASN A 13 -6.13 -54.33 -15.71
C ASN A 13 -6.18 -52.96 -16.41
N GLN A 14 -6.59 -52.92 -17.68
CA GLN A 14 -6.77 -51.67 -18.43
C GLN A 14 -7.91 -50.81 -17.87
N ILE A 15 -9.02 -51.43 -17.46
CA ILE A 15 -10.14 -50.75 -16.82
C ILE A 15 -9.71 -50.17 -15.47
N GLU A 16 -9.02 -50.96 -14.64
CA GLU A 16 -8.48 -50.51 -13.35
C GLU A 16 -7.54 -49.31 -13.54
N THR A 17 -6.62 -49.40 -14.50
CA THR A 17 -5.70 -48.30 -14.83
C THR A 17 -6.45 -47.05 -15.31
N CYS A 18 -7.51 -47.23 -16.10
CA CYS A 18 -8.33 -46.11 -16.58
C CYS A 18 -9.11 -45.46 -15.43
N PHE A 19 -9.62 -46.26 -14.50
CA PHE A 19 -10.32 -45.80 -13.32
C PHE A 19 -9.38 -45.01 -12.40
N ASP A 20 -8.17 -45.51 -12.14
CA ASP A 20 -7.17 -44.81 -11.31
C ASP A 20 -6.79 -43.46 -11.91
N LYS A 21 -6.62 -43.37 -13.23
CA LYS A 21 -6.35 -42.10 -13.91
C LYS A 21 -7.49 -41.10 -13.73
N LEU A 22 -8.73 -41.54 -13.93
CA LEU A 22 -9.91 -40.70 -13.75
C LEU A 22 -10.03 -40.23 -12.30
N CYS A 23 -9.81 -41.12 -11.33
CA CYS A 23 -9.82 -40.75 -9.90
C CYS A 23 -8.75 -39.70 -9.59
N ASN A 24 -7.52 -39.88 -10.08
CA ASN A 24 -6.44 -38.92 -9.87
C ASN A 24 -6.76 -37.56 -10.49
N GLU A 25 -7.31 -37.53 -11.70
CA GLU A 25 -7.71 -36.29 -12.37
C GLU A 25 -8.83 -35.56 -11.61
N VAL A 26 -9.83 -36.29 -11.12
CA VAL A 26 -10.89 -35.72 -10.28
C VAL A 26 -10.33 -35.15 -8.97
N ILE A 27 -9.40 -35.85 -8.31
CA ILE A 27 -8.75 -35.38 -7.09
C ILE A 27 -7.95 -34.09 -7.36
N LEU A 28 -7.19 -34.04 -8.44
CA LEU A 28 -6.41 -32.85 -8.81
C LEU A 28 -7.32 -31.65 -9.02
N ASN A 29 -8.41 -31.82 -9.79
CA ASN A 29 -9.37 -30.76 -10.04
C ASN A 29 -10.04 -30.28 -8.75
N LEU A 30 -10.42 -31.20 -7.85
CA LEU A 30 -11.02 -30.83 -6.56
C LEU A 30 -10.06 -30.04 -5.67
N ASN A 31 -8.77 -30.39 -5.68
CA ASN A 31 -7.75 -29.64 -4.94
C ASN A 31 -7.56 -28.24 -5.52
N GLU A 32 -7.51 -28.11 -6.84
CA GLU A 32 -7.39 -26.81 -7.52
C GLU A 32 -8.58 -25.90 -7.18
N PHE A 33 -9.81 -26.43 -7.21
CA PHE A 33 -10.99 -25.70 -6.75
C PHE A 33 -10.90 -25.29 -5.28
N GLY A 34 -10.35 -26.15 -4.42
CA GLY A 34 -10.07 -25.83 -3.01
C GLY A 34 -9.15 -24.64 -2.85
N ASP A 35 -8.08 -24.58 -3.65
CA ASP A 35 -7.12 -23.48 -3.64
C ASP A 35 -7.75 -22.16 -4.13
N TYR A 36 -8.58 -22.21 -5.19
CA TYR A 36 -9.33 -21.04 -5.64
C TYR A 36 -10.29 -20.52 -4.55
N ILE A 37 -11.04 -21.41 -3.89
CA ILE A 37 -11.95 -21.03 -2.80
C ILE A 37 -11.17 -20.35 -1.67
N LYS A 38 -10.01 -20.91 -1.30
CA LYS A 38 -9.15 -20.34 -0.26
C LYS A 38 -8.64 -18.95 -0.65
N SER A 39 -8.11 -18.79 -1.85
CA SER A 39 -7.63 -17.51 -2.38
C SER A 39 -8.74 -16.45 -2.38
N THR A 40 -9.95 -16.84 -2.79
CA THR A 40 -11.12 -15.95 -2.82
C THR A 40 -11.52 -15.51 -1.41
N LYS A 41 -11.47 -16.43 -0.44
CA LYS A 41 -11.74 -16.13 0.97
C LYS A 41 -10.72 -15.18 1.58
N ASP A 42 -9.44 -15.37 1.28
CA ASP A 42 -8.36 -14.50 1.73
C ASP A 42 -8.52 -13.08 1.16
N LEU A 43 -8.90 -12.97 -0.12
CA LEU A 43 -9.21 -11.68 -0.74
C LEU A 43 -10.40 -10.99 -0.08
N CYS A 44 -11.49 -11.71 0.22
CA CYS A 44 -12.63 -11.16 0.96
C CYS A 44 -12.23 -10.61 2.33
N ASN A 45 -11.38 -11.33 3.07
CA ASN A 45 -10.90 -10.88 4.38
C ASN A 45 -10.08 -9.58 4.25
N GLN A 46 -9.23 -9.47 3.23
CA GLN A 46 -8.46 -8.24 2.97
C GLN A 46 -9.38 -7.06 2.66
N VAL A 47 -10.41 -7.26 1.82
CA VAL A 47 -11.39 -6.22 1.50
C VAL A 47 -12.17 -5.78 2.74
N GLN A 48 -12.54 -6.69 3.62
CA GLN A 48 -13.22 -6.36 4.88
C GLN A 48 -12.35 -5.49 5.79
N GLU A 49 -11.05 -5.76 5.87
CA GLU A 49 -10.14 -4.94 6.66
C GLU A 49 -9.98 -3.54 6.06
N MET A 50 -9.90 -3.44 4.73
CA MET A 50 -9.89 -2.14 4.04
C MET A 50 -11.15 -1.32 4.31
N ILE A 51 -12.33 -1.96 4.34
CA ILE A 51 -13.60 -1.29 4.65
C ILE A 51 -13.57 -0.68 6.07
N LYS A 52 -13.08 -1.42 7.08
CA LYS A 52 -13.00 -0.90 8.45
C LYS A 52 -12.09 0.33 8.56
N ILE A 53 -10.96 0.33 7.85
CA ILE A 53 -10.04 1.47 7.84
C ILE A 53 -10.75 2.69 7.24
N LEU A 54 -11.47 2.51 6.13
CA LEU A 54 -12.22 3.58 5.49
C LEU A 54 -13.34 4.12 6.39
N GLU A 55 -14.10 3.24 7.05
CA GLU A 55 -15.16 3.64 7.98
C GLU A 55 -14.60 4.52 9.12
N ASN A 56 -13.44 4.16 9.68
CA ASN A 56 -12.77 4.96 10.70
C ASN A 56 -12.33 6.34 10.17
N GLU A 57 -11.79 6.40 8.95
CA GLU A 57 -11.33 7.66 8.36
C GLU A 57 -12.51 8.60 8.01
N VAL A 58 -13.64 8.05 7.54
CA VAL A 58 -14.87 8.81 7.32
C VAL A 58 -15.39 9.42 8.62
N VAL A 59 -15.36 8.67 9.72
CA VAL A 59 -15.75 9.18 11.04
C VAL A 59 -14.83 10.32 11.49
N HIS A 60 -13.52 10.19 11.29
CA HIS A 60 -12.55 11.23 11.63
C HIS A 60 -12.82 12.53 10.87
N VAL A 61 -12.92 12.47 9.54
CA VAL A 61 -13.20 13.62 8.69
C VAL A 61 -14.54 14.26 9.04
N SER A 62 -15.57 13.47 9.35
CA SER A 62 -16.85 14.00 9.79
C SER A 62 -16.77 14.78 11.10
N ASN A 63 -15.87 14.39 12.02
CA ASN A 63 -15.69 15.09 13.28
C ASN A 63 -14.93 16.41 13.06
N GLU A 64 -13.86 16.40 12.26
CA GLU A 64 -13.13 17.62 11.87
C GLU A 64 -14.05 18.63 11.17
N GLU A 65 -14.94 18.17 10.27
CA GLU A 65 -15.90 19.05 9.59
C GLU A 65 -16.87 19.72 10.58
N LYS A 66 -17.28 19.01 11.65
CA LYS A 66 -18.14 19.58 12.70
C LYS A 66 -17.40 20.65 13.51
N GLU A 67 -16.16 20.38 13.91
CA GLU A 67 -15.32 21.34 14.63
C GLU A 67 -15.11 22.61 13.78
N TRP A 68 -14.82 22.44 12.49
CA TRP A 68 -14.64 23.57 11.58
C TRP A 68 -15.91 24.41 11.41
N LYS A 69 -17.08 23.77 11.33
CA LYS A 69 -18.37 24.48 11.27
C LYS A 69 -18.63 25.31 12.53
N ASP A 70 -18.33 24.77 13.71
CA ASP A 70 -18.46 25.50 14.97
C ASP A 70 -17.49 26.69 15.04
N ILE A 71 -16.23 26.49 14.64
CA ILE A 71 -15.22 27.56 14.57
C ILE A 71 -15.67 28.66 13.60
N LYS A 72 -16.15 28.31 12.40
CA LYS A 72 -16.69 29.29 11.44
C LYS A 72 -17.89 30.04 12.01
N GLY A 73 -18.79 29.37 12.71
CA GLY A 73 -19.93 29.99 13.39
C GLY A 73 -19.51 31.01 14.45
N LYS A 74 -18.54 30.66 15.30
CA LYS A 74 -17.95 31.55 16.33
C LYS A 74 -17.17 32.72 15.72
N LEU A 75 -16.53 32.51 14.57
CA LEU A 75 -15.78 33.56 13.89
C LEU A 75 -16.70 34.56 13.16
N ALA A 76 -17.85 34.10 12.64
CA ALA A 76 -18.83 34.98 12.02
C ALA A 76 -19.53 35.91 13.02
N THR A 77 -19.62 35.53 14.30
CA THR A 77 -20.22 36.34 15.36
C THR A 77 -19.24 37.31 16.03
N THR A 78 -17.93 37.13 15.83
CA THR A 78 -16.92 38.09 16.29
C THR A 78 -16.85 39.26 15.30
N SER A 79 -17.40 40.41 15.71
CA SER A 79 -17.47 41.65 14.93
C SER A 79 -16.10 42.32 14.73
N ILE A 80 -15.14 41.62 14.12
CA ILE A 80 -13.87 42.21 13.67
C ILE A 80 -14.06 42.61 12.21
N LYS A 81 -14.58 43.82 12.00
CA LYS A 81 -14.71 44.43 10.66
C LYS A 81 -13.39 45.00 10.13
N ASP A 82 -12.37 45.12 10.98
CA ASP A 82 -11.12 45.80 10.66
C ASP A 82 -9.93 44.84 10.49
N LYS A 83 -8.87 45.37 9.87
CA LYS A 83 -7.62 44.65 9.65
C LYS A 83 -7.06 44.09 10.96
N VAL A 84 -6.65 42.83 10.95
CA VAL A 84 -5.90 42.16 12.02
C VAL A 84 -4.45 42.63 11.97
N LEU A 85 -3.95 43.15 13.09
CA LEU A 85 -2.54 43.49 13.30
C LEU A 85 -1.77 42.26 13.80
N LEU A 86 -0.67 41.92 13.14
CA LEU A 86 0.23 40.82 13.45
C LEU A 86 1.59 41.39 13.86
N ASP A 87 2.20 40.86 14.92
CA ASP A 87 3.57 41.18 15.32
C ASP A 87 4.48 40.00 14.95
N VAL A 88 5.45 40.23 14.06
CA VAL A 88 6.40 39.23 13.61
C VAL A 88 7.81 39.75 13.85
N GLY A 89 8.42 39.33 14.96
CA GLY A 89 9.79 39.72 15.31
C GLY A 89 9.94 41.20 15.67
N GLY A 90 8.88 41.86 16.15
CA GLY A 90 8.87 43.28 16.48
C GLY A 90 8.35 44.19 15.36
N GLU A 91 8.15 43.65 14.16
CA GLU A 91 7.51 44.37 13.05
C GLU A 91 6.01 44.10 12.98
N LYS A 92 5.21 45.17 12.80
CA LYS A 92 3.75 45.10 12.75
C LYS A 92 3.24 45.03 11.32
N PHE A 93 2.48 44.00 11.01
CA PHE A 93 1.80 43.80 9.73
C PHE A 93 0.28 43.91 9.92
N SER A 94 -0.46 44.30 8.88
CA SER A 94 -1.93 44.32 8.92
C SER A 94 -2.51 43.49 7.78
N THR A 95 -3.51 42.66 8.06
CA THR A 95 -4.18 41.82 7.07
C THR A 95 -5.68 41.74 7.35
N SER A 96 -6.51 41.25 6.45
CA SER A 96 -7.94 41.04 6.75
C SER A 96 -8.18 39.66 7.36
N ILE A 97 -9.26 39.52 8.16
CA ILE A 97 -9.75 38.20 8.58
C ILE A 97 -9.96 37.32 7.34
N GLU A 98 -10.54 37.87 6.27
CA GLU A 98 -10.72 37.15 5.01
C GLU A 98 -9.39 36.62 4.45
N THR A 99 -8.28 37.36 4.53
CA THR A 99 -6.97 36.90 4.05
C THR A 99 -6.35 35.84 4.95
N LEU A 100 -6.59 35.91 6.28
CA LEU A 100 -6.14 34.91 7.24
C LEU A 100 -6.95 33.61 7.18
N THR A 101 -8.25 33.72 6.91
CA THR A 101 -9.17 32.59 6.76
C THR A 101 -9.30 32.13 5.32
N ARG A 102 -8.69 32.85 4.36
CA ARG A 102 -8.52 32.40 2.99
C ARG A 102 -7.72 31.12 3.07
N GLU A 103 -8.42 30.01 2.97
CA GLU A 103 -7.81 28.71 2.82
C GLU A 103 -6.79 28.86 1.69
N LYS A 104 -5.51 28.70 2.01
CA LYS A 104 -4.55 28.28 1.00
C LYS A 104 -4.95 26.84 0.73
N ILE A 105 -6.00 26.66 -0.05
CA ILE A 105 -6.37 25.35 -0.53
C ILE A 105 -5.15 24.94 -1.35
N ARG A 106 -4.30 24.09 -0.77
CA ARG A 106 -3.37 23.26 -1.54
C ARG A 106 -4.20 22.16 -2.20
N SER A 107 -5.29 22.55 -2.86
CA SER A 107 -5.92 21.85 -3.95
C SER A 107 -4.98 22.13 -5.13
N LEU A 108 -4.25 21.19 -5.74
CA LEU A 108 -4.86 20.08 -6.49
C LEU A 108 -6.34 20.40 -6.70
N SER A 109 -6.64 21.29 -7.64
CA SER A 109 -8.00 21.72 -7.99
C SER A 109 -8.94 20.51 -8.09
N TYR A 110 -9.60 20.16 -6.98
CA TYR A 110 -10.55 19.07 -6.88
C TYR A 110 -11.94 19.67 -7.03
N SER A 111 -12.33 19.88 -8.28
CA SER A 111 -13.68 20.24 -8.64
C SER A 111 -14.60 19.03 -8.42
N SER A 112 -15.61 19.25 -7.59
CA SER A 112 -16.79 18.42 -7.39
C SER A 112 -17.46 18.09 -8.73
N HIS A 113 -17.09 16.96 -9.31
CA HIS A 113 -17.87 16.06 -10.19
C HIS A 113 -16.90 15.01 -10.72
N ASN A 114 -16.92 13.81 -10.13
CA ASN A 114 -16.66 12.50 -10.76
C ASN A 114 -16.24 11.48 -9.69
N ASN A 115 -16.79 10.27 -9.79
CA ASN A 115 -16.48 9.08 -8.99
C ASN A 115 -15.01 8.57 -9.13
N GLY A 116 -14.06 9.41 -9.58
CA GLY A 116 -12.65 9.09 -9.76
C GLY A 116 -11.77 9.40 -8.54
N THR A 117 -12.18 10.31 -7.67
CA THR A 117 -11.33 10.84 -6.59
C THR A 117 -11.15 9.87 -5.42
N LEU A 118 -12.23 9.22 -4.99
CA LEU A 118 -12.14 8.11 -4.03
C LEU A 118 -11.31 6.98 -4.61
N LYS A 119 -11.48 6.65 -5.90
CA LYS A 119 -10.71 5.59 -6.56
C LYS A 119 -9.22 5.88 -6.63
N GLU A 120 -8.82 7.14 -6.82
CA GLU A 120 -7.40 7.57 -6.85
C GLU A 120 -6.76 7.61 -5.46
N ILE A 121 -7.45 8.17 -4.46
CA ILE A 121 -6.98 8.12 -3.06
C ILE A 121 -6.92 6.66 -2.58
N LEU A 122 -7.89 5.85 -2.98
CA LEU A 122 -7.91 4.42 -2.71
C LEU A 122 -6.78 3.70 -3.48
N MET A 123 -6.50 4.07 -4.73
CA MET A 123 -5.38 3.51 -5.50
C MET A 123 -4.02 3.89 -4.90
N ILE A 124 -3.87 5.11 -4.39
CA ILE A 124 -2.62 5.57 -3.76
C ILE A 124 -2.44 4.90 -2.39
N LYS A 125 -3.50 4.75 -1.59
CA LYS A 125 -3.42 4.13 -0.25
C LYS A 125 -3.43 2.60 -0.25
N PHE A 126 -4.11 1.94 -1.20
CA PHE A 126 -4.38 0.50 -1.16
C PHE A 126 -3.78 -0.31 -2.32
N ASN A 127 -3.17 0.33 -3.32
CA ASN A 127 -2.57 -0.38 -4.47
C ASN A 127 -1.03 -0.37 -4.47
N GLN A 128 -0.40 0.09 -3.39
CA GLN A 128 1.04 -0.10 -3.16
C GLN A 128 1.29 -1.45 -2.48
N HIS A 129 1.60 -2.46 -3.29
CA HIS A 129 2.09 -3.74 -2.80
C HIS A 129 3.60 -3.67 -2.57
N TRP A 130 4.02 -3.65 -1.31
CA TRP A 130 5.42 -3.75 -0.95
C TRP A 130 5.87 -5.21 -1.00
N LYS A 131 6.90 -5.49 -1.78
CA LYS A 131 7.56 -6.79 -1.83
C LYS A 131 8.90 -6.69 -1.11
N LEU A 132 9.13 -7.57 -0.13
CA LEU A 132 10.44 -7.72 0.46
C LEU A 132 11.39 -8.36 -0.56
N ILE A 133 12.41 -7.61 -0.99
CA ILE A 133 13.38 -8.06 -1.99
C ILE A 133 14.74 -8.43 -1.38
N TYR A 134 15.08 -7.86 -0.22
CA TYR A 134 16.33 -8.11 0.51
C TYR A 134 16.11 -7.92 2.02
N LYS A 135 16.65 -8.83 2.84
CA LYS A 135 16.62 -8.72 4.31
C LYS A 135 17.76 -9.47 4.96
N THR A 136 18.51 -8.80 5.83
CA THR A 136 19.45 -9.45 6.74
C THR A 136 18.79 -9.84 8.08
N PRO A 137 19.22 -10.94 8.73
CA PRO A 137 20.31 -11.84 8.36
C PRO A 137 19.90 -12.99 7.42
N HIS A 138 18.67 -12.98 6.87
CA HIS A 138 18.20 -14.04 5.99
C HIS A 138 19.04 -14.11 4.70
N ASP A 139 19.37 -12.95 4.14
CA ASP A 139 20.30 -12.79 3.04
C ASP A 139 21.67 -12.36 3.55
N ASP A 140 22.72 -12.67 2.79
CA ASP A 140 24.10 -12.28 3.12
C ASP A 140 24.23 -10.74 3.17
N PHE A 141 25.04 -10.28 4.13
CA PHE A 141 25.35 -8.86 4.31
C PHE A 141 26.55 -8.45 3.46
N ASP A 142 26.39 -8.54 2.14
CA ASP A 142 27.40 -8.12 1.18
C ASP A 142 26.76 -7.40 -0.02
N ALA A 143 27.54 -6.51 -0.65
CA ALA A 143 27.06 -5.69 -1.76
C ALA A 143 26.64 -6.54 -2.98
N LYS A 144 27.30 -7.67 -3.23
CA LYS A 144 26.98 -8.53 -4.38
C LYS A 144 25.60 -9.16 -4.19
N THR A 145 25.28 -9.64 -3.00
CA THR A 145 23.97 -10.19 -2.66
C THR A 145 22.89 -9.12 -2.72
N PHE A 146 23.16 -7.92 -2.18
CA PHE A 146 22.25 -6.77 -2.32
C PHE A 146 21.95 -6.45 -3.78
N HIS A 147 22.96 -6.23 -4.61
CA HIS A 147 22.79 -5.90 -6.04
C HIS A 147 22.08 -7.02 -6.81
N SER A 148 22.36 -8.30 -6.49
CA SER A 148 21.68 -9.43 -7.14
C SER A 148 20.15 -9.45 -6.91
N ARG A 149 19.69 -8.83 -5.82
CA ARG A 149 18.28 -8.80 -5.40
C ARG A 149 17.60 -7.46 -5.67
N CYS A 150 18.32 -6.35 -5.53
CA CYS A 150 17.76 -5.00 -5.54
C CYS A 150 17.93 -4.27 -6.87
N ASP A 151 18.88 -4.67 -7.72
CA ASP A 151 19.08 -4.03 -9.02
C ASP A 151 17.82 -4.15 -9.89
N ASN A 152 17.46 -3.04 -10.54
CA ASN A 152 16.34 -2.93 -11.48
C ASN A 152 14.96 -3.29 -10.90
N GLN A 153 14.78 -3.31 -9.56
CA GLN A 153 13.49 -3.64 -8.94
C GLN A 153 12.48 -2.48 -8.92
N GLY A 154 12.89 -1.27 -9.35
CA GLY A 154 12.04 -0.07 -9.29
C GLY A 154 12.34 0.81 -8.08
N PRO A 155 11.39 1.66 -7.67
CA PRO A 155 11.45 2.40 -6.41
C PRO A 155 11.63 1.48 -5.20
N THR A 156 12.50 1.85 -4.27
CA THR A 156 12.76 1.06 -3.07
C THR A 156 12.67 1.91 -1.81
N MET A 157 12.15 1.32 -0.75
CA MET A 157 12.25 1.84 0.61
C MET A 157 13.19 0.94 1.41
N THR A 158 14.20 1.55 2.04
CA THR A 158 15.18 0.86 2.87
C THR A 158 14.85 1.12 4.33
N ILE A 159 14.88 0.08 5.17
CA ILE A 159 14.68 0.19 6.62
C ILE A 159 15.91 -0.39 7.32
N ILE A 160 16.54 0.41 8.17
CA ILE A 160 17.79 0.11 8.85
C ILE A 160 17.54 0.14 10.36
N LEU A 161 17.82 -0.99 11.03
CA LEU A 161 17.91 -1.08 12.48
C LEU A 161 19.39 -1.10 12.86
N SER A 162 19.85 -0.04 13.53
CA SER A 162 21.23 0.02 14.03
C SER A 162 21.44 -0.78 15.32
N ASN A 163 22.70 -1.05 15.66
CA ASN A 163 23.08 -1.68 16.94
C ASN A 163 22.65 -0.89 18.18
N ASN A 164 22.35 0.41 18.03
CA ASN A 164 21.89 1.29 19.10
C ASN A 164 20.36 1.45 19.10
N ASN A 165 19.61 0.56 18.44
CA ASN A 165 18.15 0.57 18.33
C ASN A 165 17.53 1.80 17.64
N TYR A 166 18.32 2.57 16.89
CA TYR A 166 17.75 3.58 15.98
C TYR A 166 17.17 2.91 14.75
N LEU A 167 15.92 3.26 14.43
CA LEU A 167 15.21 2.81 13.24
C LEU A 167 15.07 3.99 12.28
N PHE A 168 15.75 3.90 11.15
CA PHE A 168 15.79 4.95 10.13
C PHE A 168 15.89 4.33 8.74
N GLY A 169 15.85 5.15 7.70
CA GLY A 169 15.88 4.66 6.35
C GLY A 169 15.82 5.73 5.30
N ASP A 170 15.60 5.27 4.08
CA ASP A 170 15.57 6.09 2.88
C ASP A 170 14.52 5.56 1.90
N PHE A 171 14.12 6.45 1.00
CA PHE A 171 13.36 6.12 -0.19
C PHE A 171 14.05 6.70 -1.40
N THR A 172 14.05 5.94 -2.49
CA THR A 172 14.44 6.38 -3.83
C THR A 172 13.42 5.84 -4.85
N ALA A 173 13.00 6.67 -5.78
CA ALA A 173 12.24 6.27 -6.96
C ALA A 173 13.13 5.72 -8.07
N ILE A 174 14.43 6.00 -8.01
CA ILE A 174 15.40 5.53 -9.00
C ILE A 174 15.89 4.12 -8.64
N PRO A 175 15.82 3.15 -9.57
CA PRO A 175 16.29 1.79 -9.33
C PRO A 175 17.81 1.71 -9.10
N TRP A 176 18.20 0.81 -8.20
CA TRP A 176 19.58 0.38 -8.01
C TRP A 176 20.17 -0.23 -9.28
N THR A 177 21.46 0.02 -9.51
CA THR A 177 22.25 -0.55 -10.62
C THR A 177 23.69 -0.78 -10.18
N SER A 178 24.30 -1.81 -10.77
CA SER A 178 25.74 -2.11 -10.65
C SER A 178 26.63 -1.35 -11.66
N ASP A 179 26.17 -0.21 -12.18
CA ASP A 179 26.89 0.58 -13.19
C ASP A 179 27.91 1.57 -12.61
N ASN A 180 28.07 1.58 -11.28
CA ASN A 180 28.98 2.46 -10.53
C ASN A 180 28.78 3.96 -10.83
N SER A 181 27.54 4.37 -11.14
CA SER A 181 27.19 5.75 -11.43
C SER A 181 26.34 6.39 -10.34
N ASN A 182 26.52 7.70 -10.13
CA ASN A 182 25.64 8.47 -9.26
C ASN A 182 24.36 8.85 -10.01
N LYS A 183 23.22 8.74 -9.35
CA LYS A 183 21.92 9.11 -9.91
C LYS A 183 21.27 10.23 -9.10
N SER A 184 20.61 11.14 -9.79
CA SER A 184 19.85 12.22 -9.17
C SER A 184 18.39 11.82 -9.06
N ASP A 185 17.83 11.95 -7.86
CA ASP A 185 16.41 11.72 -7.58
C ASP A 185 15.86 12.89 -6.77
N THR A 186 14.98 13.68 -7.38
CA THR A 186 14.32 14.82 -6.71
C THR A 186 13.20 14.39 -5.75
N THR A 187 12.83 13.11 -5.77
CA THR A 187 11.80 12.51 -4.91
C THR A 187 12.38 11.68 -3.78
N ALA A 188 13.71 11.49 -3.75
CA ALA A 188 14.38 10.77 -2.68
C ALA A 188 14.32 11.54 -1.36
N PHE A 189 14.17 10.80 -0.26
CA PHE A 189 14.16 11.37 1.09
C PHE A 189 14.74 10.38 2.11
N LEU A 190 15.29 10.94 3.18
CA LEU A 190 15.67 10.18 4.38
C LEU A 190 14.58 10.33 5.44
N PHE A 191 14.40 9.29 6.25
CA PHE A 191 13.46 9.33 7.37
C PHE A 191 14.04 8.65 8.61
N THR A 192 13.48 9.02 9.76
CA THR A 192 13.68 8.32 11.03
C THR A 192 12.32 7.96 11.61
N LEU A 193 12.21 6.75 12.18
CA LEU A 193 11.00 6.26 12.87
C LEU A 193 11.16 6.31 14.39
N THR A 194 12.39 6.51 14.88
CA THR A 194 12.69 6.75 16.28
C THR A 194 13.31 8.14 16.41
N ASN A 195 12.53 9.08 16.94
CA ASN A 195 13.05 10.33 17.48
C ASN A 195 13.26 10.11 18.98
N LEU A 196 14.50 10.30 19.46
CA LEU A 196 14.74 10.40 20.90
C LEU A 196 14.08 11.66 21.47
#